data_AF-A0AA42SY69-F1
#
_entry.id   AF-A0AA42SY69-F1
#
_cell.length_a   1.000
_cell.length_b   1.000
_cell.length_c   1.000
_cell.angle_alpha   90.00
_cell.angle_beta   90.00
_cell.angle_gamma   90.00
#
_symmetry.space_group_name_H-M   'P 1'
#
loop_
_entity.id
_entity.type
_entity.pdbx_description
1 polymer ?
#
loop_
_entity_poly.entity_id
_entity_poly.type
_entity_poly.pdbx_seq_one_letter_code
_entity_poly.pdbx_strand_id
1 'polypeptide(L)'
;MPLPSPSNPKTLADQSQLKLFPLQSGPHFANVGLTSGASGIVFTGYTRDASIDNEAFSCCGSYTLRNSVHAAIAGTTSDNCTVFALKSIINQRPCLAVGKFDPDGKPLALSKPEFDQVTKPLFQFADKVSPILGSEPAPGIQIRSGDASYNYQVDARSGRFRFTYKDAMNGGRFGPSADGNFSLEHDGHRLARISAGGSYTGSDSSIAASAYRDIDSRGFETTVRSGQASAMFGRTYTENAITRKIGVGYGDTSFRREDTPGGTIKESLGHKLDKVTLEVSRTRDRAKGTEYMLTIKMEL
;
A
#
# COMPACT_ATOMS: atom_id res chain seq x y z
N MET A 1 54.16 27.39 -23.37
CA MET A 1 53.12 26.34 -23.20
C MET A 1 52.01 26.91 -22.34
N PRO A 2 50.78 27.11 -22.84
CA PRO A 2 49.64 27.41 -21.98
C PRO A 2 49.05 26.12 -21.40
N LEU A 3 48.70 26.15 -20.11
CA LEU A 3 48.04 25.06 -19.39
C LEU A 3 46.64 24.75 -19.97
N PRO A 4 46.14 23.50 -19.89
CA PRO A 4 44.77 23.18 -20.26
C PRO A 4 43.79 23.76 -19.23
N SER A 5 42.76 24.45 -19.71
CA SER A 5 41.63 24.90 -18.89
C SER A 5 40.94 23.69 -18.24
N PRO A 6 40.51 23.79 -16.96
CA PRO A 6 39.78 22.74 -16.30
C PRO A 6 38.42 22.57 -16.99
N SER A 7 38.22 21.42 -17.60
CA SER A 7 36.93 20.99 -18.14
C SER A 7 35.88 21.06 -17.03
N ASN A 8 34.91 21.96 -17.19
CA ASN A 8 33.75 22.08 -16.31
C ASN A 8 33.10 20.70 -16.10
N PRO A 9 32.89 20.22 -14.86
CA PRO A 9 32.23 18.94 -14.60
C PRO A 9 30.73 18.94 -14.93
N LYS A 10 30.20 19.99 -15.57
CA LYS A 10 28.79 20.13 -15.95
C LYS A 10 28.43 19.50 -17.31
N THR A 11 29.40 19.12 -18.14
CA THR A 11 29.10 18.56 -19.48
C THR A 11 29.02 17.04 -19.57
N LEU A 12 29.14 16.32 -18.45
CA LEU A 12 29.06 14.85 -18.42
C LEU A 12 27.77 14.31 -17.76
N ALA A 13 26.92 15.16 -17.18
CA ALA A 13 25.72 14.75 -16.47
C ALA A 13 24.40 14.93 -17.26
N ASP A 14 24.47 15.42 -18.51
CA ASP A 14 23.27 15.90 -19.24
C ASP A 14 22.89 15.07 -20.47
N GLN A 15 23.59 13.95 -20.74
CA GLN A 15 23.40 13.18 -21.98
C GLN A 15 22.31 12.08 -21.91
N SER A 16 21.68 11.86 -20.76
CA SER A 16 20.70 10.77 -20.55
C SER A 16 19.34 11.24 -19.99
N GLN A 17 18.91 12.46 -20.33
CA GLN A 17 17.58 12.92 -19.90
C GLN A 17 16.51 12.42 -20.87
N LEU A 18 15.87 11.32 -20.47
CA LEU A 18 14.57 10.92 -21.00
C LEU A 18 13.56 12.03 -20.68
N LYS A 19 12.99 12.66 -21.71
CA LYS A 19 11.94 13.67 -21.58
C LYS A 19 10.57 13.01 -21.69
N LEU A 20 9.80 13.02 -20.61
CA LEU A 20 8.51 12.31 -20.54
C LEU A 20 7.38 13.12 -21.19
N PHE A 21 6.41 12.42 -21.78
CA PHE A 21 5.17 13.01 -22.24
C PHE A 21 4.04 12.75 -21.24
N PRO A 22 3.16 13.74 -20.96
CA PRO A 22 1.93 13.47 -20.24
C PRO A 22 1.04 12.52 -21.06
N LEU A 23 0.65 11.40 -20.46
CA LEU A 23 -0.23 10.40 -21.08
C LEU A 23 -1.64 10.48 -20.48
N GLN A 24 -2.64 10.69 -21.33
CA GLN A 24 -4.04 10.43 -21.01
C GLN A 24 -4.35 8.96 -21.26
N SER A 25 -5.13 8.34 -20.39
CA SER A 25 -5.52 6.94 -20.49
C SER A 25 -7.03 6.78 -20.53
N GLY A 26 -7.54 5.93 -21.41
CA GLY A 26 -8.97 5.63 -21.49
C GLY A 26 -9.27 4.27 -22.10
N PRO A 27 -10.49 3.76 -21.88
CA PRO A 27 -10.94 2.55 -22.53
C PRO A 27 -11.25 2.86 -23.99
N HIS A 28 -10.77 2.02 -24.89
CA HIS A 28 -11.17 2.01 -26.29
C HIS A 28 -11.99 0.74 -26.53
N PHE A 29 -13.25 0.93 -26.87
CA PHE A 29 -14.14 -0.16 -27.28
C PHE A 29 -14.15 -0.21 -28.79
N ALA A 30 -13.97 -1.41 -29.34
CA ALA A 30 -14.14 -1.64 -30.76
C ALA A 30 -15.54 -1.21 -31.21
N ASN A 31 -15.63 -0.51 -32.34
CA ASN A 31 -16.91 -0.12 -32.92
C ASN A 31 -17.76 -1.37 -33.20
N VAL A 32 -19.02 -1.33 -32.74
CA VAL A 32 -20.02 -2.37 -32.97
C VAL A 32 -20.30 -2.44 -34.47
N GLY A 33 -19.61 -3.35 -35.18
CA GLY A 33 -19.73 -3.51 -36.64
C GLY A 33 -18.43 -3.93 -37.35
N LEU A 34 -17.28 -3.83 -36.70
CA LEU A 34 -15.99 -4.29 -37.24
C LEU A 34 -15.47 -5.48 -36.42
N THR A 35 -15.48 -6.67 -37.01
CA THR A 35 -15.04 -7.94 -36.38
C THR A 35 -13.55 -8.00 -36.04
N SER A 36 -12.78 -6.95 -36.34
CA SER A 36 -11.32 -6.86 -36.15
C SER A 36 -10.84 -5.72 -35.25
N GLY A 37 -11.73 -4.95 -34.64
CA GLY A 37 -11.32 -3.91 -33.69
C GLY A 37 -10.87 -4.54 -32.36
N ALA A 38 -9.61 -4.34 -31.97
CA ALA A 38 -9.14 -4.74 -30.65
C ALA A 38 -9.64 -3.74 -29.59
N SER A 39 -10.55 -4.17 -28.71
CA SER A 39 -10.89 -3.41 -27.51
C SER A 39 -9.71 -3.45 -26.54
N GLY A 40 -9.38 -2.33 -25.89
CA GLY A 40 -8.22 -2.24 -25.02
C GLY A 40 -8.13 -0.93 -24.26
N ILE A 41 -6.98 -0.72 -23.61
CA ILE A 41 -6.63 0.57 -23.01
C ILE A 41 -5.70 1.31 -23.94
N VAL A 42 -6.04 2.55 -24.23
CA VAL A 42 -5.21 3.44 -25.06
C VAL A 42 -4.59 4.48 -24.14
N PHE A 43 -3.28 4.64 -24.30
CA PHE A 43 -2.51 5.72 -23.70
C PHE A 43 -2.12 6.70 -24.82
N THR A 44 -2.61 7.93 -24.73
CA THR A 44 -2.39 8.97 -25.73
C THR A 44 -1.65 10.14 -25.09
N GLY A 45 -0.61 10.63 -25.74
CA GLY A 45 0.06 11.87 -25.37
C GLY A 45 0.67 12.51 -26.60
N TYR A 46 1.02 13.79 -26.51
CA TYR A 46 1.66 14.52 -27.60
C TYR A 46 3.13 14.76 -27.29
N THR A 47 3.99 14.48 -28.28
CA THR A 47 5.44 14.70 -28.17
C THR A 47 5.79 16.17 -27.93
N ARG A 48 4.94 17.09 -28.37
CA ARG A 48 5.06 18.54 -28.15
C ARG A 48 4.90 18.95 -26.68
N ASP A 49 4.24 18.12 -25.88
CA ASP A 49 3.97 18.38 -24.46
C ASP A 49 5.07 17.78 -23.56
N ALA A 50 6.19 17.35 -24.14
CA ALA A 50 7.35 16.87 -23.38
C ALA A 50 7.93 17.99 -22.50
N SER A 51 7.85 17.84 -21.18
CA SER A 51 8.41 18.83 -20.24
C SER A 51 9.94 18.70 -20.15
N ILE A 52 10.62 19.84 -19.99
CA ILE A 52 12.05 19.90 -19.62
C ILE A 52 12.21 19.56 -18.14
N ASP A 53 11.21 19.92 -17.34
CA ASP A 53 11.15 19.55 -15.93
C ASP A 53 10.69 18.10 -15.80
N ASN A 54 11.60 17.23 -15.38
CA ASN A 54 11.32 15.87 -14.92
C ASN A 54 10.53 15.93 -13.60
N GLU A 55 9.32 16.47 -13.62
CA GLU A 55 8.43 16.36 -12.48
C GLU A 55 8.10 14.89 -12.25
N ALA A 56 8.22 14.45 -10.99
CA ALA A 56 7.79 13.13 -10.53
C ALA A 56 6.29 12.85 -10.77
N PHE A 57 5.55 13.85 -11.26
CA PHE A 57 4.14 13.79 -11.64
C PHE A 57 3.88 13.69 -13.16
N SER A 58 4.91 13.79 -14.01
CA SER A 58 4.78 13.56 -15.48
C SER A 58 4.69 12.07 -15.86
N CYS A 59 4.52 11.22 -14.86
CA CYS A 59 4.50 9.78 -15.01
C CYS A 59 3.06 9.26 -15.06
N CYS A 60 2.80 8.37 -16.01
CA CYS A 60 1.80 7.31 -15.90
C CYS A 60 0.36 7.73 -16.17
N GLY A 61 -0.07 7.60 -17.43
CA GLY A 61 -1.42 7.13 -17.65
C GLY A 61 -1.53 5.78 -16.93
N SER A 62 -2.42 5.69 -15.95
CA SER A 62 -2.74 4.43 -15.27
C SER A 62 -4.22 4.17 -15.43
N TYR A 63 -4.57 2.98 -15.88
CA TYR A 63 -5.96 2.60 -16.06
C TYR A 63 -6.21 1.25 -15.40
N THR A 64 -7.24 1.21 -14.57
CA THR A 64 -7.68 0.00 -13.89
C THR A 64 -9.01 -0.45 -14.49
N LEU A 65 -9.06 -1.69 -14.96
CA LEU A 65 -10.29 -2.41 -15.30
C LEU A 65 -10.45 -3.61 -14.37
N ARG A 66 -11.64 -4.21 -14.38
CA ARG A 66 -11.94 -5.45 -13.67
C ARG A 66 -10.82 -6.49 -13.88
N ASN A 67 -10.09 -6.82 -12.82
CA ASN A 67 -8.97 -7.77 -12.78
C ASN A 67 -7.74 -7.41 -13.66
N SER A 68 -7.63 -6.16 -14.13
CA SER A 68 -6.44 -5.71 -14.85
C SER A 68 -5.98 -4.31 -14.48
N VAL A 69 -4.68 -4.14 -14.41
CA VAL A 69 -4.03 -2.87 -14.09
C VAL A 69 -3.03 -2.57 -15.19
N HIS A 70 -3.10 -1.37 -15.76
CA HIS A 70 -2.26 -0.94 -16.85
C HIS A 70 -1.54 0.35 -16.47
N ALA A 71 -0.23 0.42 -16.69
CA ALA A 71 0.56 1.63 -16.59
C ALA A 71 1.49 1.76 -17.79
N ALA A 72 1.52 2.96 -18.36
CA ALA A 72 2.38 3.27 -19.49
C ALA A 72 3.28 4.48 -19.21
N ILE A 73 4.45 4.46 -19.82
CA ILE A 73 5.41 5.56 -19.86
C ILE A 73 5.79 5.74 -21.32
N ALA A 74 5.88 6.99 -21.75
CA ALA A 74 6.43 7.35 -23.04
C ALA A 74 7.28 8.61 -22.90
N GLY A 75 8.30 8.73 -23.74
CA GLY A 75 9.18 9.87 -23.73
C GLY A 75 10.06 9.97 -24.97
N THR A 76 10.87 11.02 -25.02
CA THR A 76 11.92 11.21 -26.02
C THR A 76 13.28 11.05 -25.37
N THR A 77 14.17 10.29 -25.97
CA THR A 77 15.57 10.22 -25.59
C THR A 77 16.36 11.41 -26.18
N SER A 78 17.60 11.61 -25.73
CA SER A 78 18.47 12.73 -26.16
C SER A 78 18.84 12.69 -27.66
N ASP A 79 18.71 11.53 -28.30
CA ASP A 79 18.90 11.29 -29.73
C ASP A 79 17.60 11.51 -30.55
N ASN A 80 16.58 12.16 -29.97
CA ASN A 80 15.25 12.40 -30.54
C ASN A 80 14.46 11.13 -30.88
N CYS A 81 14.87 9.96 -30.38
CA CYS A 81 14.07 8.75 -30.54
C CYS A 81 12.89 8.74 -29.56
N THR A 82 11.77 8.20 -30.00
CA THR A 82 10.59 7.99 -29.14
C THR A 82 10.72 6.65 -28.44
N VAL A 83 10.56 6.62 -27.12
CA VAL A 83 10.54 5.38 -26.33
C VAL A 83 9.22 5.23 -25.59
N PHE A 84 8.80 3.98 -25.39
CA PHE A 84 7.64 3.65 -24.58
C PHE A 84 7.86 2.36 -23.78
N ALA A 85 7.20 2.27 -22.62
CA ALA A 85 7.00 1.02 -21.92
C ALA A 85 5.59 0.95 -21.34
N LEU A 86 5.00 -0.23 -21.41
CA LEU A 86 3.68 -0.56 -20.89
C LEU A 86 3.80 -1.80 -20.02
N LYS A 87 3.40 -1.70 -18.76
CA LYS A 87 3.21 -2.84 -17.88
C LYS A 87 1.73 -3.03 -17.62
N SER A 88 1.24 -4.22 -17.93
CA SER A 88 -0.11 -4.65 -17.63
C SER A 88 -0.07 -5.86 -16.71
N ILE A 89 -0.95 -5.91 -15.72
CA ILE A 89 -1.26 -7.13 -14.99
C ILE A 89 -2.65 -7.54 -15.44
N ILE A 90 -2.79 -8.68 -16.12
CA ILE A 90 -4.08 -9.18 -16.62
C ILE A 90 -4.27 -10.57 -16.03
N ASN A 91 -5.33 -10.80 -15.25
CA ASN A 91 -5.57 -12.08 -14.57
C ASN A 91 -4.33 -12.58 -13.79
N GLN A 92 -3.70 -11.69 -13.02
CA GLN A 92 -2.47 -11.95 -12.25
C GLN A 92 -1.22 -12.28 -13.09
N ARG A 93 -1.29 -12.20 -14.43
CA ARG A 93 -0.12 -12.38 -15.29
C ARG A 93 0.48 -11.03 -15.66
N PRO A 94 1.77 -10.77 -15.36
CA PRO A 94 2.44 -9.57 -15.78
C PRO A 94 2.80 -9.66 -17.27
N CYS A 95 2.39 -8.64 -18.02
CA CYS A 95 2.76 -8.42 -19.41
C CYS A 95 3.54 -7.10 -19.48
N LEU A 96 4.73 -7.14 -20.08
CA LEU A 96 5.56 -5.96 -20.31
C LEU A 96 5.77 -5.81 -21.82
N ALA A 97 5.47 -4.64 -22.35
CA ALA A 97 5.78 -4.25 -23.71
C ALA A 97 6.67 -3.00 -23.67
N VAL A 98 7.76 -3.00 -24.43
CA VAL A 98 8.71 -1.90 -24.48
C VAL A 98 9.15 -1.71 -25.93
N GLY A 99 9.33 -0.47 -26.37
CA GLY A 99 9.82 -0.21 -27.71
C GLY A 99 10.43 1.18 -27.86
N LYS A 100 11.24 1.32 -28.91
CA LYS A 100 11.94 2.54 -29.31
C LYS A 100 11.73 2.73 -30.81
N PHE A 101 11.49 3.96 -31.23
CA PHE A 101 11.37 4.36 -32.62
C PHE A 101 12.30 5.53 -32.91
N ASP A 102 12.91 5.53 -34.08
CA ASP A 102 13.67 6.69 -34.57
C ASP A 102 12.73 7.86 -34.93
N PRO A 103 13.26 9.06 -35.25
CA PRO A 103 12.44 10.20 -35.65
C PRO A 103 11.57 9.96 -36.90
N ASP A 104 11.94 8.99 -37.74
CA ASP A 104 11.20 8.60 -38.95
C ASP A 104 10.14 7.51 -38.65
N GLY A 105 10.01 7.08 -37.38
CA GLY A 105 9.06 6.08 -36.92
C GLY A 105 9.48 4.62 -37.15
N LYS A 106 10.74 4.35 -37.50
CA LYS A 106 11.25 2.97 -37.66
C LYS A 106 11.63 2.39 -36.31
N PRO A 107 11.33 1.09 -36.06
CA PRO A 107 11.65 0.44 -34.80
C PRO A 107 13.17 0.32 -34.63
N LEU A 108 13.65 0.65 -33.44
CA LEU A 108 15.03 0.47 -33.00
C LEU A 108 15.10 -0.44 -31.78
N ALA A 109 16.22 -1.16 -31.65
CA ALA A 109 16.50 -1.92 -30.44
C ALA A 109 16.81 -0.96 -29.28
N LEU A 110 16.25 -1.24 -28.10
CA LEU A 110 16.66 -0.54 -26.89
C LEU A 110 18.00 -1.06 -26.39
N SER A 111 18.88 -0.15 -26.00
CA SER A 111 20.01 -0.52 -25.18
C SER A 111 19.54 -0.90 -23.77
N LYS A 112 20.35 -1.70 -23.07
CA LYS A 112 20.05 -2.14 -21.70
C LYS A 112 19.85 -0.97 -20.70
N PRO A 113 20.69 0.09 -20.73
CA PRO A 113 20.47 1.26 -19.87
C PRO A 113 19.15 1.98 -20.14
N GLU A 114 18.74 2.12 -21.41
CA GLU A 114 17.47 2.74 -21.79
C GLU A 114 16.28 1.88 -21.32
N PHE A 115 16.37 0.56 -21.50
CA PHE A 115 15.36 -0.37 -21.00
C PHE A 115 15.17 -0.23 -19.49
N ASP A 116 16.27 -0.22 -18.72
CA ASP A 116 16.22 -0.08 -17.26
C ASP A 116 15.64 1.28 -16.85
N GLN A 117 16.03 2.36 -17.52
CA GLN A 117 15.55 3.72 -17.23
C GLN A 117 14.04 3.86 -17.46
N VAL A 118 13.52 3.32 -18.58
CA VAL A 118 12.10 3.44 -18.94
C VAL A 118 11.22 2.48 -18.13
N THR A 119 11.74 1.31 -17.71
CA THR A 119 10.94 0.30 -16.99
C THR A 119 11.01 0.41 -15.47
N LYS A 120 12.06 1.02 -14.89
CA LYS A 120 12.23 1.17 -13.43
C LYS A 120 11.00 1.75 -12.70
N PRO A 121 10.32 2.80 -13.21
CA PRO A 121 9.12 3.32 -12.53
C PRO A 121 7.92 2.35 -12.60
N LEU A 122 7.86 1.48 -13.61
CA LEU A 122 6.80 0.47 -13.77
C LEU A 122 6.99 -0.74 -12.84
N PHE A 123 8.20 -0.99 -12.35
CA PHE A 123 8.42 -2.07 -11.38
C PHE A 123 7.90 -1.71 -9.98
N GLN A 124 8.04 -0.45 -9.57
CA GLN A 124 7.46 0.09 -8.32
C GLN A 124 5.94 0.29 -8.39
N PHE A 125 5.36 0.20 -9.58
CA PHE A 125 3.92 0.37 -9.80
C PHE A 125 3.08 -0.73 -9.13
N ALA A 126 3.58 -1.98 -9.08
CA ALA A 126 2.84 -3.08 -8.45
C ALA A 126 2.65 -2.86 -6.94
N ASP A 127 3.68 -2.35 -6.25
CA ASP A 127 3.61 -2.05 -4.82
C ASP A 127 2.63 -0.91 -4.51
N LYS A 128 2.47 0.04 -5.43
CA LYS A 128 1.44 1.07 -5.34
C LYS A 128 0.04 0.57 -5.72
N VAL A 129 -0.11 -0.56 -6.41
CA VAL A 129 -1.40 -1.15 -6.83
C VAL A 129 -1.77 -2.41 -6.04
N SER A 130 -1.02 -2.69 -4.97
CA SER A 130 -1.16 -3.85 -4.09
C SER A 130 -2.39 -3.87 -3.16
N PRO A 131 -3.59 -3.40 -3.59
CA PRO A 131 -4.82 -3.98 -3.03
C PRO A 131 -5.97 -4.24 -4.01
N ILE A 132 -5.90 -3.84 -5.29
CA ILE A 132 -6.94 -4.21 -6.29
C ILE A 132 -6.89 -5.73 -6.53
N LEU A 133 -5.67 -6.23 -6.43
CA LEU A 133 -5.17 -7.60 -6.39
C LEU A 133 -5.72 -8.62 -5.40
N GLY A 134 -6.43 -8.19 -4.35
CA GLY A 134 -6.58 -8.96 -3.09
C GLY A 134 -6.72 -10.46 -3.33
N SER A 135 -6.20 -11.30 -2.43
CA SER A 135 -6.02 -12.76 -2.65
C SER A 135 -7.27 -13.53 -3.10
N GLU A 136 -8.44 -12.90 -3.08
CA GLU A 136 -9.70 -13.37 -3.62
C GLU A 136 -10.14 -12.53 -4.83
N PRO A 137 -10.59 -13.15 -5.94
CA PRO A 137 -11.01 -12.47 -7.16
C PRO A 137 -12.33 -11.70 -6.95
N ALA A 138 -12.26 -10.55 -6.30
CA ALA A 138 -13.40 -9.66 -6.08
C ALA A 138 -13.35 -8.47 -7.07
N PRO A 139 -14.27 -8.37 -8.06
CA PRO A 139 -14.41 -7.14 -8.85
C PRO A 139 -14.59 -5.91 -7.95
N GLY A 140 -13.88 -4.81 -8.24
CA GLY A 140 -13.97 -3.59 -7.45
C GLY A 140 -13.49 -2.34 -8.16
N ILE A 141 -13.84 -1.18 -7.60
CA ILE A 141 -13.42 0.16 -8.04
C ILE A 141 -12.58 0.76 -6.92
N GLN A 142 -11.36 1.20 -7.24
CA GLN A 142 -10.57 2.03 -6.35
C GLN A 142 -10.39 3.43 -6.97
N ILE A 143 -10.76 4.47 -6.23
CA ILE A 143 -10.53 5.88 -6.58
C ILE A 143 -9.47 6.42 -5.62
N ARG A 144 -8.52 7.19 -6.13
CA ARG A 144 -7.47 7.83 -5.32
C ARG A 144 -7.47 9.33 -5.56
N SER A 145 -7.25 10.09 -4.49
CA SER A 145 -7.10 11.54 -4.51
C SER A 145 -6.03 11.93 -3.50
N GLY A 146 -4.82 12.20 -3.97
CA GLY A 146 -3.66 12.40 -3.10
C GLY A 146 -3.36 11.17 -2.25
N ASP A 147 -3.25 11.36 -0.94
CA ASP A 147 -3.00 10.30 0.04
C ASP A 147 -4.27 9.55 0.47
N ALA A 148 -5.44 10.00 0.03
CA ALA A 148 -6.71 9.34 0.28
C ALA A 148 -7.04 8.30 -0.79
N SER A 149 -7.63 7.19 -0.36
CA SER A 149 -8.13 6.13 -1.24
C SER A 149 -9.50 5.64 -0.81
N TYR A 150 -10.36 5.45 -1.81
CA TYR A 150 -11.70 4.87 -1.68
C TYR A 150 -11.69 3.57 -2.46
N ASN A 151 -12.15 2.49 -1.84
CA ASN A 151 -12.19 1.18 -2.44
C ASN A 151 -13.58 0.58 -2.25
N TYR A 152 -14.16 0.06 -3.31
CA TYR A 152 -15.38 -0.73 -3.29
C TYR A 152 -15.10 -2.06 -3.95
N GLN A 153 -15.28 -3.16 -3.21
CA GLN A 153 -15.07 -4.53 -3.67
C GLN A 153 -16.38 -5.29 -3.58
N VAL A 154 -16.64 -6.15 -4.56
CA VAL A 154 -17.77 -7.08 -4.58
C VAL A 154 -17.23 -8.47 -4.84
N ASP A 155 -17.47 -9.41 -3.95
CA ASP A 155 -17.31 -10.82 -4.24
C ASP A 155 -18.56 -11.31 -4.98
N ALA A 156 -18.40 -11.56 -6.28
CA ALA A 156 -19.49 -12.02 -7.14
C ALA A 156 -19.98 -13.44 -6.82
N ARG A 157 -19.21 -14.27 -6.08
CA ARG A 157 -19.61 -15.63 -5.69
C ARG A 157 -20.43 -15.62 -4.42
N SER A 158 -20.05 -14.80 -3.44
CA SER A 158 -20.73 -14.74 -2.15
C SER A 158 -21.72 -13.59 -2.01
N GLY A 159 -21.81 -12.69 -2.99
CA GLY A 159 -22.64 -11.47 -2.91
C GLY A 159 -22.15 -10.46 -1.87
N ARG A 160 -20.93 -10.68 -1.34
CA ARG A 160 -20.35 -9.81 -0.31
C ARG A 160 -19.87 -8.54 -0.95
N PHE A 161 -20.04 -7.40 -0.28
CA PHE A 161 -19.39 -6.18 -0.71
C PHE A 161 -18.71 -5.47 0.45
N ARG A 162 -17.58 -4.87 0.14
CA ARG A 162 -16.73 -4.14 1.09
C ARG A 162 -16.43 -2.76 0.55
N PHE A 163 -16.79 -1.76 1.32
CA PHE A 163 -16.31 -0.40 1.14
C PHE A 163 -15.16 -0.14 2.11
N THR A 164 -14.09 0.49 1.65
CA THR A 164 -12.97 0.92 2.48
C THR A 164 -12.53 2.31 2.07
N TYR A 165 -12.46 3.20 3.06
CA TYR A 165 -11.78 4.48 2.96
C TYR A 165 -10.47 4.40 3.76
N LYS A 166 -9.39 4.90 3.18
CA LYS A 166 -8.13 5.12 3.87
C LYS A 166 -7.62 6.49 3.53
N ASP A 167 -7.04 7.15 4.51
CA ASP A 167 -6.40 8.43 4.36
C ASP A 167 -5.10 8.41 5.14
N ALA A 168 -4.10 9.10 4.62
CA ALA A 168 -2.81 9.22 5.26
C ALA A 168 -2.31 10.64 5.13
N MET A 169 -1.64 11.13 6.17
CA MET A 169 -0.85 12.33 6.13
C MET A 169 0.58 11.92 6.44
N ASN A 170 1.48 12.17 5.51
CA ASN A 170 2.88 11.80 5.66
C ASN A 170 3.72 13.05 5.94
N GLY A 171 4.14 13.24 7.19
CA GLY A 171 5.00 14.37 7.58
C GLY A 171 6.44 14.32 7.07
N GLY A 172 6.79 13.33 6.24
CA GLY A 172 8.15 13.12 5.75
C GLY A 172 9.09 12.57 6.83
N ARG A 173 10.41 12.65 6.58
CA ARG A 173 11.44 11.97 7.40
C ARG A 173 11.49 12.41 8.88
N PHE A 174 10.98 13.60 9.19
CA PHE A 174 11.07 14.19 10.53
C PHE A 174 9.77 14.81 11.04
N GLY A 175 8.68 14.73 10.25
CA GLY A 175 7.39 15.29 10.62
C GLY A 175 6.41 14.23 11.11
N PRO A 176 5.33 14.65 11.77
CA PRO A 176 4.32 13.72 12.25
C PRO A 176 3.57 13.05 11.09
N SER A 177 3.25 11.76 11.24
CA SER A 177 2.35 11.05 10.34
C SER A 177 1.00 10.80 11.02
N ALA A 178 -0.05 10.76 10.22
CA ALA A 178 -1.36 10.33 10.68
C ALA A 178 -1.97 9.40 9.64
N ASP A 179 -2.64 8.35 10.08
CA ASP A 179 -3.37 7.44 9.22
C ASP A 179 -4.79 7.28 9.74
N GLY A 180 -5.75 7.23 8.83
CA GLY A 180 -7.16 7.00 9.12
C GLY A 180 -7.71 5.91 8.23
N ASN A 181 -8.59 5.07 8.76
CA ASN A 181 -9.33 4.12 7.98
C ASN A 181 -10.78 4.00 8.45
N PHE A 182 -11.64 3.69 7.49
CA PHE A 182 -13.02 3.29 7.70
C PHE A 182 -13.32 2.15 6.76
N SER A 183 -14.00 1.11 7.24
CA SER A 183 -14.44 -0.01 6.42
C SER A 183 -15.85 -0.41 6.78
N LEU A 184 -16.63 -0.75 5.76
CA LEU A 184 -17.97 -1.28 5.87
C LEU A 184 -18.06 -2.53 4.99
N GLU A 185 -18.52 -3.63 5.57
CA GLU A 185 -18.67 -4.91 4.87
C GLU A 185 -20.10 -5.43 5.06
N HIS A 186 -20.68 -5.91 3.97
CA HIS A 186 -22.01 -6.49 3.92
C HIS A 186 -21.90 -7.91 3.35
N ASP A 187 -22.59 -8.88 3.97
CA ASP A 187 -22.46 -10.29 3.57
C ASP A 187 -23.32 -10.67 2.35
N GLY A 188 -24.13 -9.73 1.87
CA GLY A 188 -25.13 -9.91 0.80
C GLY A 188 -26.57 -9.84 1.32
N HIS A 189 -26.77 -10.11 2.61
CA HIS A 189 -28.09 -10.09 3.27
C HIS A 189 -28.18 -9.06 4.39
N ARG A 190 -27.07 -8.84 5.09
CA ARG A 190 -26.97 -7.90 6.20
C ARG A 190 -25.58 -7.27 6.28
N LEU A 191 -25.53 -6.19 7.03
CA LEU A 191 -24.28 -5.56 7.43
C LEU A 191 -23.46 -6.53 8.30
N ALA A 192 -22.31 -6.96 7.80
CA ALA A 192 -21.47 -7.96 8.42
C ALA A 192 -20.43 -7.33 9.36
N ARG A 193 -19.85 -6.19 8.95
CA ARG A 193 -18.84 -5.49 9.73
C ARG A 193 -18.83 -3.99 9.45
N ILE A 194 -18.63 -3.19 10.49
CA ILE A 194 -18.15 -1.82 10.38
C ILE A 194 -16.90 -1.70 11.22
N SER A 195 -15.86 -1.06 10.70
CA SER A 195 -14.68 -0.71 11.49
C SER A 195 -14.17 0.67 11.13
N ALA A 196 -13.59 1.35 12.12
CA ALA A 196 -12.88 2.59 11.93
C ALA A 196 -11.62 2.56 12.80
N GLY A 197 -10.58 3.22 12.36
CA GLY A 197 -9.38 3.36 13.16
C GLY A 197 -8.50 4.47 12.64
N GLY A 198 -7.53 4.83 13.44
CA GLY A 198 -6.51 5.76 13.03
C GLY A 198 -5.33 5.75 13.97
N SER A 199 -4.25 6.32 13.49
CA SER A 199 -3.01 6.51 14.23
C SER A 199 -2.46 7.89 13.98
N TYR A 200 -1.74 8.39 14.96
CA TYR A 200 -0.89 9.55 14.86
C TYR A 200 0.47 9.17 15.44
N THR A 201 1.54 9.47 14.71
CA THR A 201 2.92 9.19 15.11
C THR A 201 3.74 10.46 14.97
N GLY A 202 4.32 10.94 16.07
CA GLY A 202 5.34 11.97 16.11
C GLY A 202 6.73 11.37 16.32
N SER A 203 7.72 12.21 16.63
CA SER A 203 9.10 11.78 16.84
C SER A 203 9.26 10.76 17.98
N ASP A 204 8.60 11.01 19.12
CA ASP A 204 8.70 10.18 20.34
C ASP A 204 7.34 9.67 20.84
N SER A 205 6.24 10.09 20.23
CA SER A 205 4.89 9.74 20.68
C SER A 205 4.09 9.11 19.57
N SER A 206 3.22 8.17 19.93
CA SER A 206 2.26 7.62 19.01
C SER A 206 0.96 7.29 19.73
N ILE A 207 -0.16 7.53 19.08
CA ILE A 207 -1.47 7.03 19.51
C ILE A 207 -2.08 6.27 18.35
N ALA A 208 -2.64 5.10 18.62
CA ALA A 208 -3.41 4.34 17.66
C ALA A 208 -4.70 3.89 18.33
N ALA A 209 -5.82 4.07 17.66
CA ALA A 209 -7.12 3.61 18.13
C ALA A 209 -7.88 2.93 17.00
N SER A 210 -8.62 1.89 17.32
CA SER A 210 -9.54 1.25 16.40
C SER A 210 -10.79 0.81 17.11
N ALA A 211 -11.90 0.80 16.40
CA ALA A 211 -13.18 0.31 16.84
C ALA A 211 -13.82 -0.50 15.72
N TYR A 212 -14.57 -1.53 16.09
CA TYR A 212 -15.28 -2.35 15.14
C TYR A 212 -16.58 -2.89 15.73
N ARG A 213 -17.48 -3.27 14.84
CA ARG A 213 -18.68 -4.04 15.10
C ARG A 213 -18.83 -5.05 13.99
N ASP A 214 -18.70 -6.32 14.33
CA ASP A 214 -19.09 -7.46 13.52
C ASP A 214 -20.53 -7.89 13.89
N ILE A 215 -21.02 -8.99 13.30
CA ILE A 215 -22.34 -9.57 13.57
C ILE A 215 -22.48 -9.93 15.05
N ASP A 216 -21.52 -10.70 15.58
CA ASP A 216 -21.62 -11.30 16.94
C ASP A 216 -20.76 -10.57 17.97
N SER A 217 -19.91 -9.65 17.54
CA SER A 217 -18.99 -8.96 18.42
C SER A 217 -18.79 -7.50 18.07
N ARG A 218 -18.40 -6.70 19.06
CA ARG A 218 -17.97 -5.33 18.86
C ARG A 218 -16.84 -5.03 19.82
N GLY A 219 -15.98 -4.11 19.48
CA GLY A 219 -14.89 -3.76 20.37
C GLY A 219 -14.14 -2.53 19.94
N PHE A 220 -13.22 -2.15 20.78
CA PHE A 220 -12.25 -1.11 20.47
C PHE A 220 -10.95 -1.39 21.21
N GLU A 221 -9.87 -0.84 20.69
CA GLU A 221 -8.56 -0.88 21.29
C GLU A 221 -7.85 0.45 21.05
N THR A 222 -7.10 0.89 22.05
CA THR A 222 -6.29 2.10 21.99
C THR A 222 -4.92 1.80 22.58
N THR A 223 -3.89 2.21 21.87
CA THR A 223 -2.49 2.12 22.30
C THR A 223 -1.88 3.50 22.23
N VAL A 224 -1.16 3.89 23.28
CA VAL A 224 -0.43 5.14 23.38
C VAL A 224 1.02 4.83 23.74
N ARG A 225 1.95 5.54 23.13
CA ARG A 225 3.37 5.52 23.46
C ARG A 225 3.88 6.95 23.58
N SER A 226 4.75 7.19 24.55
CA SER A 226 5.48 8.45 24.71
C SER A 226 6.86 8.15 25.27
N GLY A 227 7.89 8.36 24.45
CA GLY A 227 9.25 7.95 24.72
C GLY A 227 9.32 6.45 25.01
N GLN A 228 9.78 6.11 26.21
CA GLN A 228 9.87 4.73 26.68
C GLN A 228 8.55 4.18 27.25
N ALA A 229 7.61 5.04 27.64
CA ALA A 229 6.36 4.63 28.24
C ALA A 229 5.35 4.20 27.17
N SER A 230 4.58 3.16 27.45
CA SER A 230 3.45 2.73 26.62
C SER A 230 2.28 2.29 27.49
N ALA A 231 1.07 2.47 26.97
CA ALA A 231 -0.15 1.98 27.57
C ALA A 231 -1.08 1.44 26.49
N MET A 232 -1.81 0.38 26.80
CA MET A 232 -2.87 -0.15 25.95
C MET A 232 -4.12 -0.38 26.78
N PHE A 233 -5.26 -0.17 26.15
CA PHE A 233 -6.57 -0.43 26.70
C PHE A 233 -7.49 -0.89 25.58
N GLY A 234 -8.22 -1.98 25.81
CA GLY A 234 -9.16 -2.49 24.85
C GLY A 234 -10.31 -3.23 25.51
N ARG A 235 -11.42 -3.31 24.80
CA ARG A 235 -12.60 -4.04 25.22
C ARG A 235 -13.28 -4.68 24.03
N THR A 236 -13.58 -5.96 24.17
CA THR A 236 -14.37 -6.72 23.20
C THR A 236 -15.64 -7.20 23.89
N TYR A 237 -16.76 -7.04 23.21
CA TYR A 237 -18.07 -7.51 23.62
C TYR A 237 -18.47 -8.60 22.61
N THR A 238 -18.81 -9.78 23.09
CA THR A 238 -19.33 -10.88 22.27
C THR A 238 -20.61 -11.36 22.91
N GLU A 239 -21.74 -11.21 22.23
CA GLU A 239 -23.08 -11.45 22.81
C GLU A 239 -23.25 -10.77 24.19
N ASN A 240 -23.32 -11.56 25.28
CA ASN A 240 -23.46 -11.10 26.68
C ASN A 240 -22.14 -11.11 27.47
N ALA A 241 -21.02 -11.29 26.77
CA ALA A 241 -19.72 -11.53 27.36
C ALA A 241 -18.76 -10.39 27.04
N ILE A 242 -17.80 -10.15 27.95
CA ILE A 242 -16.89 -9.01 27.86
C ILE A 242 -15.46 -9.46 28.12
N THR A 243 -14.59 -9.24 27.15
CA THR A 243 -13.13 -9.32 27.33
C THR A 243 -12.57 -7.92 27.55
N ARG A 244 -11.73 -7.75 28.56
CA ARG A 244 -11.02 -6.49 28.84
C ARG A 244 -9.53 -6.72 28.72
N LYS A 245 -8.84 -5.79 28.04
CA LYS A 245 -7.39 -5.80 27.91
C LYS A 245 -6.83 -4.50 28.47
N ILE A 246 -5.83 -4.60 29.32
CA ILE A 246 -5.02 -3.48 29.77
C ILE A 246 -3.55 -3.87 29.66
N GLY A 247 -2.70 -2.90 29.39
CA GLY A 247 -1.28 -3.12 29.43
C GLY A 247 -0.53 -1.83 29.61
N VAL A 248 0.64 -1.92 30.21
CA VAL A 248 1.56 -0.81 30.44
C VAL A 248 2.97 -1.30 30.16
N GLY A 249 3.83 -0.44 29.66
CA GLY A 249 5.21 -0.78 29.40
C GLY A 249 6.12 0.41 29.62
N TYR A 250 7.38 0.10 29.90
CA TYR A 250 8.45 1.07 30.03
C TYR A 250 9.74 0.47 29.47
N GLY A 251 10.31 1.12 28.46
CA GLY A 251 11.48 0.64 27.73
C GLY A 251 11.20 -0.74 27.13
N ASP A 252 12.02 -1.72 27.49
CA ASP A 252 11.92 -3.09 27.01
C ASP A 252 10.98 -3.98 27.83
N THR A 253 10.39 -3.44 28.91
CA THR A 253 9.51 -4.20 29.81
C THR A 253 8.06 -3.85 29.56
N SER A 254 7.18 -4.85 29.54
CA SER A 254 5.74 -4.65 29.44
C SER A 254 4.96 -5.62 30.31
N PHE A 255 3.88 -5.12 30.89
CA PHE A 255 2.88 -5.90 31.60
C PHE A 255 1.57 -5.83 30.82
N ARG A 256 0.88 -6.96 30.68
CA ARG A 256 -0.45 -7.04 30.08
C ARG A 256 -1.36 -7.87 30.96
N ARG A 257 -2.62 -7.49 31.01
CA ARG A 257 -3.68 -8.25 31.65
C ARG A 257 -4.89 -8.33 30.74
N GLU A 258 -5.41 -9.53 30.60
CA GLU A 258 -6.60 -9.85 29.84
C GLU A 258 -7.59 -10.61 30.73
N ASP A 259 -8.75 -10.02 30.95
CA ASP A 259 -9.88 -10.64 31.67
C ASP A 259 -10.88 -11.12 30.62
N THR A 260 -11.05 -12.44 30.47
CA THR A 260 -11.97 -13.03 29.47
C THR A 260 -13.28 -13.50 30.11
N PRO A 261 -14.34 -13.69 29.29
CA PRO A 261 -15.52 -14.44 29.68
C PRO A 261 -15.18 -15.81 30.27
N GLY A 262 -15.98 -16.28 31.23
CA GLY A 262 -15.72 -17.54 31.95
C GLY A 262 -14.86 -17.38 33.21
N GLY A 263 -14.37 -16.18 33.50
CA GLY A 263 -13.60 -15.89 34.71
C GLY A 263 -12.12 -16.24 34.59
N THR A 264 -11.64 -16.40 33.36
CA THR A 264 -10.22 -16.60 33.08
C THR A 264 -9.51 -15.24 33.06
N ILE A 265 -8.45 -15.10 33.85
CA ILE A 265 -7.62 -13.90 33.93
C ILE A 265 -6.21 -14.30 33.52
N LYS A 266 -5.69 -13.70 32.45
CA LYS A 266 -4.32 -13.89 32.00
C LYS A 266 -3.53 -12.62 32.25
N GLU A 267 -2.42 -12.74 32.96
CA GLU A 267 -1.46 -11.67 33.19
C GLU A 267 -0.12 -12.11 32.60
N SER A 268 0.55 -11.21 31.86
CA SER A 268 1.88 -11.48 31.33
C SER A 268 2.84 -10.33 31.59
N LEU A 269 4.07 -10.67 31.92
CA LEU A 269 5.21 -9.77 32.04
C LEU A 269 6.24 -10.18 30.99
N GLY A 270 6.46 -9.30 30.02
CA GLY A 270 7.47 -9.46 28.97
C GLY A 270 8.66 -8.55 29.19
N HIS A 271 9.86 -9.03 28.91
CA HIS A 271 11.09 -8.24 28.86
C HIS A 271 11.86 -8.58 27.59
N LYS A 272 12.10 -7.59 26.73
CA LYS A 272 12.91 -7.73 25.53
C LYS A 272 14.39 -7.51 25.87
N LEU A 273 15.20 -8.49 25.51
CA LEU A 273 16.65 -8.39 25.38
C LEU A 273 16.94 -8.37 23.87
N ASP A 274 18.17 -8.04 23.49
CA ASP A 274 18.61 -7.85 22.09
C ASP A 274 17.96 -8.84 21.10
N LYS A 275 18.24 -10.15 21.24
CA LYS A 275 17.67 -11.21 20.39
C LYS A 275 16.69 -12.15 21.10
N VAL A 276 16.36 -11.87 22.36
CA VAL A 276 15.59 -12.78 23.21
C VAL A 276 14.50 -12.01 23.90
N THR A 277 13.27 -12.45 23.78
CA THR A 277 12.16 -11.95 24.60
C THR A 277 11.77 -13.01 25.61
N LEU A 278 11.85 -12.64 26.89
CA LEU A 278 11.34 -13.44 28.00
C LEU A 278 9.92 -12.99 28.31
N GLU A 279 8.97 -13.93 28.39
CA GLU A 279 7.61 -13.65 28.79
C GLU A 279 7.17 -14.64 29.87
N VAL A 280 6.87 -14.14 31.05
CA VAL A 280 6.24 -14.93 32.12
C VAL A 280 4.76 -14.62 32.09
N SER A 281 3.92 -15.65 32.05
CA SER A 281 2.48 -15.48 32.12
C SER A 281 1.86 -16.33 33.22
N ARG A 282 0.82 -15.78 33.84
CA ARG A 282 -0.06 -16.44 34.79
C ARG A 282 -1.47 -16.44 34.21
N THR A 283 -2.06 -17.61 34.06
CA THR A 283 -3.46 -17.77 33.63
C THR A 283 -4.24 -18.40 34.77
N ARG A 284 -5.16 -17.64 35.37
CA ARG A 284 -6.09 -18.15 36.37
C ARG A 284 -7.42 -18.45 35.72
N ASP A 285 -7.81 -19.72 35.74
CA ASP A 285 -9.10 -20.20 35.23
C ASP A 285 -9.94 -20.76 36.40
N ARG A 286 -11.22 -20.42 36.47
CA ARG A 286 -12.08 -20.88 37.58
C ARG A 286 -12.30 -22.39 37.58
N ALA A 287 -12.32 -23.03 36.42
CA ALA A 287 -12.55 -24.46 36.28
C ALA A 287 -11.25 -25.27 36.31
N LYS A 288 -10.15 -24.72 35.76
CA LYS A 288 -8.88 -25.45 35.58
C LYS A 288 -7.79 -25.11 36.59
N GLY A 289 -7.98 -24.09 37.43
CA GLY A 289 -6.97 -23.64 38.39
C GLY A 289 -6.01 -22.59 37.81
N THR A 290 -4.81 -22.48 38.38
CA THR A 290 -3.82 -21.47 37.93
C THR A 290 -2.66 -22.14 37.20
N GLU A 291 -2.38 -21.67 36.00
CA GLU A 291 -1.25 -22.09 35.16
C GLU A 291 -0.20 -20.99 35.11
N TYR A 292 1.08 -21.38 35.15
CA TYR A 292 2.23 -20.50 34.96
C TYR A 292 3.02 -20.98 33.75
N MET A 293 3.36 -20.06 32.84
CA MET A 293 4.10 -20.37 31.63
C MET A 293 5.22 -19.37 31.42
N LEU A 294 6.45 -19.88 31.27
CA LEU A 294 7.61 -19.13 30.80
C LEU A 294 7.77 -19.37 29.31
N THR A 295 7.72 -18.31 28.52
CA THR A 295 7.96 -18.34 27.08
C THR A 295 9.26 -17.62 26.78
N ILE A 296 10.15 -18.26 26.04
CA ILE A 296 11.39 -17.68 25.53
C ILE A 296 11.26 -17.60 24.02
N LYS A 297 11.22 -16.39 23.48
CA LYS A 297 11.15 -16.14 22.03
C LYS A 297 12.53 -15.70 21.58
N MET A 298 13.12 -16.42 20.64
CA MET A 298 14.41 -16.06 20.04
C MET A 298 14.15 -15.50 18.64
N GLU A 299 14.64 -14.29 18.37
CA GLU A 299 14.71 -13.77 17.00
C GLU A 299 15.93 -14.43 16.32
N LEU A 300 15.66 -15.22 15.27
CA LEU A 300 16.68 -15.88 14.44
C LEU A 300 17.26 -14.90 13.43
#